data_AF-A0A1N6N1S0-F1
#
_entry.id   AF-A0A1N6N1S0-F1
#
_cell.length_a   1.000
_cell.length_b   1.000
_cell.length_c   1.000
_cell.angle_alpha   90.00
_cell.angle_beta   90.00
_cell.angle_gamma   90.00
#
_symmetry.space_group_name_H-M   'P 1'
#
loop_
_entity.id
_entity.type
_entity.pdbx_description
1 polymer ?
#
loop_
_entity_poly.entity_id
_entity_poly.type
_entity_poly.pdbx_seq_one_letter_code
_entity_poly.pdbx_strand_id
1 'polypeptide(L)'
;MTIVTVKAVTQTLNVPFYGVDLAIVNYHGQPYVPMKPVVEGMGMDWKSQLAKLNKRFKSTMVEITIVAADGKNRDMACLALRKLAGWLATINPNKVNVAIRDNVMR
;
A
#
# COMPACT_ATOMS: atom_id res chain seq x y z
N MET A 1 -25.66 -8.01 24.15
CA MET A 1 -24.84 -7.08 23.35
C MET A 1 -23.50 -7.76 23.08
N THR A 2 -23.38 -8.45 21.96
CA THR A 2 -22.15 -9.17 21.63
C THR A 2 -21.17 -8.18 21.04
N ILE A 3 -20.15 -7.82 21.82
CA ILE A 3 -18.96 -7.13 21.33
C ILE A 3 -18.30 -8.05 20.30
N VAL A 4 -18.52 -7.75 19.02
CA VAL A 4 -17.77 -8.38 17.93
C VAL A 4 -16.38 -7.77 18.00
N THR A 5 -15.47 -8.44 18.70
CA THR A 5 -14.05 -8.13 18.65
C THR A 5 -13.59 -8.42 17.22
N VAL A 6 -13.61 -7.40 16.37
CA VAL A 6 -12.89 -7.44 15.10
C VAL A 6 -11.41 -7.52 15.44
N LYS A 7 -10.87 -8.75 15.54
CA LYS A 7 -9.45 -8.96 15.28
C LYS A 7 -9.16 -8.19 14.00
N ALA A 8 -8.24 -7.22 14.03
CA ALA A 8 -7.76 -6.59 12.82
C ALA A 8 -7.31 -7.71 11.88
N VAL A 9 -8.13 -8.03 10.89
CA VAL A 9 -7.85 -9.09 9.94
C VAL A 9 -6.78 -8.50 9.04
N THR A 10 -5.53 -8.76 9.37
CA THR A 10 -4.41 -8.65 8.43
C THR A 10 -4.63 -9.73 7.37
N GLN A 11 -5.59 -9.51 6.47
CA GLN A 11 -5.71 -10.31 5.26
C GLN A 11 -4.65 -9.78 4.29
N THR A 12 -3.40 -10.14 4.56
CA THR A 12 -2.34 -10.11 3.57
C THR A 12 -2.76 -11.07 2.46
N LEU A 13 -3.44 -10.55 1.45
CA LEU A 13 -3.58 -11.25 0.18
C LEU A 13 -2.25 -11.06 -0.53
N ASN A 14 -1.35 -12.05 -0.41
CA ASN A 14 -0.11 -12.14 -1.17
C ASN A 14 -0.44 -12.25 -2.67
N VAL A 15 -0.83 -11.14 -3.27
CA VAL A 15 -0.87 -10.99 -4.72
C VAL A 15 0.56 -10.68 -5.13
N PRO A 16 1.19 -11.49 -6.01
CA PRO A 16 2.52 -11.17 -6.52
C PRO A 16 2.43 -9.83 -7.26
N PHE A 17 2.81 -8.76 -6.57
CA PHE A 17 2.77 -7.41 -7.08
C PHE A 17 4.19 -7.03 -7.45
N TYR A 18 4.62 -7.44 -8.64
CA TYR A 18 5.98 -7.17 -9.12
C TYR A 18 7.07 -7.74 -8.20
N GLY A 19 6.86 -8.95 -7.67
CA GLY A 19 7.84 -9.63 -6.81
C GLY A 19 7.79 -9.23 -5.33
N VAL A 20 6.77 -8.47 -4.90
CA VAL A 20 6.52 -8.17 -3.48
C VAL A 20 5.12 -8.56 -3.04
N ASP A 21 5.00 -8.88 -1.74
CA ASP A 21 3.74 -9.20 -1.11
C ASP A 21 2.91 -7.94 -0.84
N LEU A 22 1.70 -7.89 -1.40
CA LEU A 22 0.77 -6.79 -1.17
C LEU A 22 0.00 -6.99 0.15
N ALA A 23 0.19 -6.10 1.11
CA ALA A 23 -0.66 -6.07 2.30
C ALA A 23 -1.96 -5.30 2.02
N ILE A 24 -3.10 -5.86 2.45
CA ILE A 24 -4.41 -5.19 2.42
C ILE A 24 -4.95 -5.12 3.84
N VAL A 25 -5.38 -3.94 4.24
CA VAL A 25 -5.97 -3.67 5.55
C VAL A 25 -7.41 -3.25 5.36
N ASN A 26 -8.34 -3.89 6.07
CA ASN A 26 -9.72 -3.45 6.10
C ASN A 26 -9.88 -2.36 7.17
N TYR A 27 -10.32 -1.18 6.75
CA TYR A 27 -10.58 -0.05 7.62
C TYR A 27 -11.95 0.54 7.30
N HIS A 28 -12.85 0.54 8.29
CA HIS A 28 -14.25 0.99 8.17
C HIS A 28 -15.01 0.32 7.01
N GLY A 29 -14.80 -0.99 6.81
CA GLY A 29 -15.46 -1.75 5.74
C GLY A 29 -14.90 -1.49 4.33
N GLN A 30 -13.78 -0.78 4.23
CA GLN A 30 -13.11 -0.50 2.96
C GLN A 30 -11.67 -1.04 2.96
N PRO A 31 -11.21 -1.65 1.85
CA PRO A 31 -9.84 -2.12 1.73
C PRO A 31 -8.87 -0.99 1.42
N TYR A 32 -7.76 -0.96 2.15
CA TYR A 32 -6.65 -0.01 2.01
C TYR A 32 -5.32 -0.74 1.84
N VAL A 33 -4.38 -0.10 1.16
CA VAL A 33 -3.04 -0.60 0.87
C VAL A 33 -2.02 0.29 1.57
N PRO A 34 -1.18 -0.26 2.47
CA PRO A 34 -0.05 0.48 3.04
C PRO A 34 0.98 0.78 1.94
N MET A 35 1.16 2.07 1.61
CA MET A 35 1.90 2.43 0.40
C MET A 35 3.42 2.35 0.56
N LYS A 36 3.94 2.51 1.77
CA LYS A 36 5.39 2.48 2.04
C LYS A 36 6.05 1.16 1.61
N PRO A 37 5.60 -0.03 2.07
CA PRO A 37 6.19 -1.29 1.64
C PRO A 37 6.05 -1.54 0.13
N VAL A 38 4.96 -1.07 -0.51
CA VAL A 38 4.78 -1.18 -1.96
C VAL A 38 5.83 -0.35 -2.71
N VAL A 39 6.03 0.90 -2.30
CA VAL A 39 6.98 1.82 -2.93
C VAL A 39 8.42 1.32 -2.76
N GLU A 40 8.79 0.94 -1.54
CA GLU A 40 10.14 0.42 -1.22
C GLU A 40 10.37 -0.93 -1.92
N GLY A 41 9.36 -1.80 -1.95
CA GLY A 41 9.37 -3.07 -2.67
C GLY A 41 9.59 -2.91 -4.18
N MET A 42 9.08 -1.82 -4.76
CA MET A 42 9.33 -1.46 -6.17
C MET A 42 10.71 -0.81 -6.41
N GLY A 43 11.52 -0.62 -5.36
CA GLY A 43 12.82 0.04 -5.43
C GLY A 43 12.74 1.55 -5.66
N MET A 44 11.64 2.18 -5.28
CA MET A 44 11.42 3.62 -5.42
C MET A 44 11.62 4.34 -4.09
N ASP A 45 11.98 5.63 -4.15
CA ASP A 45 12.08 6.47 -2.95
C ASP A 45 10.70 6.78 -2.34
N TRP A 46 10.51 6.40 -1.08
CA TRP A 46 9.28 6.62 -0.33
C TRP A 46 8.91 8.10 -0.23
N LYS A 47 9.86 8.97 0.13
CA LYS A 47 9.59 10.39 0.40
C LYS A 47 9.04 11.09 -0.86
N SER A 48 9.64 10.80 -2.01
CA SER A 48 9.22 11.32 -3.31
C SER A 48 7.83 10.83 -3.71
N GLN A 49 7.51 9.55 -3.46
CA GLN A 49 6.19 8.99 -3.79
C GLN A 49 5.12 9.48 -2.82
N LEU A 50 5.43 9.61 -1.53
CA LEU A 50 4.52 10.18 -0.54
C LEU A 50 4.11 11.61 -0.91
N ALA A 51 5.04 12.44 -1.39
CA ALA A 51 4.72 13.79 -1.87
C ALA A 51 3.72 13.77 -3.06
N LYS A 52 3.88 12.83 -4.00
CA LYS A 52 2.96 12.66 -5.14
C LYS A 52 1.59 12.15 -4.71
N LEU A 53 1.57 11.19 -3.80
CA LEU A 53 0.36 10.64 -3.19
C LEU A 53 -0.42 11.74 -2.48
N ASN A 54 0.24 12.54 -1.64
CA ASN A 54 -0.37 13.68 -0.96
C ASN A 54 -0.83 14.79 -1.91
N LYS A 55 -0.25 14.90 -3.11
CA LYS A 55 -0.69 15.89 -4.10
C LYS A 55 -1.94 15.43 -4.86
N ARG A 56 -2.01 14.16 -5.26
CA ARG A 56 -3.05 13.65 -6.19
C ARG A 56 -4.14 12.82 -5.52
N PHE A 57 -3.85 12.17 -4.40
CA PHE A 57 -4.72 11.17 -3.76
C PHE A 57 -5.07 11.50 -2.30
N LYS A 58 -4.75 12.71 -1.83
CA LYS A 58 -4.95 13.16 -0.43
C LYS A 58 -6.31 12.80 0.16
N SER A 59 -7.39 13.01 -0.60
CA SER A 59 -8.77 12.75 -0.16
C SER A 59 -9.12 11.26 0.01
N THR A 60 -8.26 10.37 -0.47
CA THR A 60 -8.42 8.91 -0.39
C THR A 60 -7.32 8.22 0.40
N MET A 61 -6.42 9.01 0.98
CA MET A 61 -5.38 8.53 1.88
C MET A 61 -5.83 8.60 3.32
N VAL A 62 -5.45 7.61 4.10
CA VAL A 62 -5.74 7.53 5.53
C VAL A 62 -4.48 7.02 6.23
N GLU A 63 -4.15 7.60 7.38
CA GLU A 63 -3.16 7.02 8.28
C GLU A 63 -3.85 5.96 9.13
N ILE A 64 -3.38 4.71 9.01
CA ILE A 64 -3.92 3.57 9.73
C ILE A 64 -2.81 2.99 10.60
N THR A 65 -3.09 2.82 11.88
CA THR A 65 -2.19 2.10 12.80
C THR A 65 -2.26 0.60 12.49
N ILE A 66 -1.14 0.03 12.06
CA ILE A 66 -1.02 -1.38 11.68
C ILE A 66 -0.02 -2.06 12.61
N VAL A 67 -0.34 -3.27 13.05
CA VAL A 67 0.59 -4.14 13.79
C VAL A 67 1.57 -4.75 12.80
N ALA A 68 2.84 -4.39 12.92
CA ALA A 68 3.91 -4.98 12.11
C ALA A 68 4.26 -6.39 12.62
N ALA A 69 5.06 -7.13 11.84
CA ALA A 69 5.46 -8.51 12.16
C ALA A 69 6.20 -8.67 13.50
N ASP A 70 6.80 -7.59 14.00
CA ASP A 70 7.47 -7.50 15.31
C ASP A 70 6.50 -7.21 16.47
N GLY A 71 5.19 -7.22 16.22
CA GLY A 71 4.14 -6.94 17.20
C GLY A 71 4.00 -5.45 17.54
N LYS A 72 4.75 -4.55 16.88
CA LYS A 72 4.69 -3.11 17.16
C LYS A 72 3.67 -2.42 16.28
N ASN A 73 2.95 -1.47 16.88
CA ASN A 73 2.06 -0.58 16.16
C ASN A 73 2.87 0.46 15.37
N ARG A 74 2.54 0.64 14.10
CA ARG A 74 3.09 1.69 13.25
C ARG A 74 1.98 2.37 12.48
N ASP A 75 1.99 3.70 12.49
CA ASP A 75 1.11 4.47 11.63
C ASP A 75 1.63 4.44 10.20
N MET A 76 0.77 4.00 9.28
CA MET A 76 1.12 3.88 7.87
C MET A 76 0.17 4.70 7.01
N ALA A 77 0.75 5.46 6.09
CA ALA A 77 0.01 6.12 5.02
C ALA A 77 -0.56 5.06 4.07
N CYS A 78 -1.87 4.94 4.06
CA CYS A 78 -2.59 3.94 3.30
C CYS A 78 -3.43 4.57 2.19
N LEU A 79 -3.48 3.93 1.03
CA LEU A 79 -4.31 4.34 -0.11
C LEU A 79 -5.49 3.39 -0.27
N ALA A 80 -6.69 3.90 -0.51
CA ALA A 80 -7.84 3.05 -0.81
C ALA A 80 -7.52 2.14 -2.01
N LEU A 81 -7.76 0.83 -1.90
CA LEU A 81 -7.39 -0.17 -2.92
C LEU A 81 -7.92 0.20 -4.32
N ARG A 82 -9.14 0.73 -4.40
CA ARG A 82 -9.76 1.23 -5.64
C ARG A 82 -8.96 2.31 -6.39
N LYS A 83 -8.01 2.98 -5.73
CA LYS A 83 -7.13 4.00 -6.31
C LYS A 83 -5.74 3.48 -6.64
N LEU A 84 -5.40 2.24 -6.27
CA LEU A 84 -4.08 1.65 -6.50
C LEU A 84 -3.72 1.62 -7.99
N ALA A 85 -4.64 1.16 -8.85
CA ALA A 85 -4.43 1.15 -10.31
C ALA A 85 -4.20 2.56 -10.87
N GLY A 86 -4.93 3.56 -10.36
CA GLY A 86 -4.76 4.95 -10.75
C GLY A 86 -3.41 5.53 -10.32
N TRP A 87 -2.86 5.10 -9.19
CA TRP A 87 -1.50 5.44 -8.76
C TRP A 87 -0.43 4.74 -9.61
N LEU A 88 -0.61 3.45 -9.91
CA LEU A 88 0.29 2.69 -10.77
C LEU A 88 0.47 3.33 -12.15
N ALA A 89 -0.61 3.81 -12.75
CA ALA A 89 -0.58 4.53 -14.03
C ALA A 89 0.25 5.84 -14.00
N THR A 90 0.64 6.33 -12.81
CA THR A 90 1.50 7.52 -12.65
C THR A 90 2.98 7.19 -12.51
N ILE A 91 3.32 5.92 -12.35
CA ILE A 91 4.69 5.47 -12.14
C ILE A 91 5.42 5.47 -13.47
N ASN A 92 6.59 6.11 -13.49
CA ASN A 92 7.51 6.00 -14.62
C ASN A 92 8.29 4.67 -14.48
N PRO A 93 8.16 3.72 -15.42
CA PRO A 93 8.85 2.44 -15.34
C PRO A 93 10.37 2.56 -15.19
N ASN A 94 10.98 3.61 -15.76
CA ASN A 94 12.43 3.85 -15.64
C ASN A 94 12.89 4.18 -14.21
N LYS A 95 11.96 4.50 -13.30
CA LYS A 95 12.25 4.76 -11.89
C LYS A 95 12.02 3.55 -11.00
N VAL A 96 11.50 2.46 -11.56
CA VAL A 96 11.33 1.18 -10.88
C VAL A 96 12.63 0.37 -10.98
N ASN A 97 12.91 -0.49 -10.00
CA ASN A 97 14.03 -1.43 -10.07
C ASN A 97 13.98 -2.25 -11.36
N VAL A 98 15.13 -2.37 -12.05
CA VAL A 98 15.28 -3.04 -13.35
C VAL A 98 14.71 -4.46 -13.33
N ALA A 99 14.90 -5.20 -12.23
CA ALA A 99 14.46 -6.59 -12.10
C ALA A 99 12.93 -6.79 -12.21
N ILE A 100 12.15 -5.72 -12.05
CA ILE A 100 10.69 -5.79 -12.03
C ILE A 100 10.03 -4.87 -13.08
N ARG A 101 10.83 -4.14 -13.87
CA ARG A 101 10.35 -3.17 -14.88
C ARG A 101 9.43 -3.82 -15.92
N ASP A 102 9.83 -4.97 -16.43
CA ASP A 102 9.08 -5.69 -17.47
C ASP A 102 7.69 -6.10 -16.99
N ASN A 103 7.54 -6.37 -15.69
CA ASN A 103 6.23 -6.68 -15.14
C ASN A 103 5.35 -5.41 -15.02
N VAL A 104 5.93 -4.25 -14.67
CA VAL A 104 5.21 -2.97 -14.55
C VAL A 104 4.76 -2.41 -15.90
N MET A 105 5.46 -2.74 -16.98
CA MET A 105 5.15 -2.27 -18.35
C MET A 105 4.11 -3.13 -19.09
N ARG A 106 3.69 -4.26 -18.52
CA ARG A 106 2.90 -5.29 -19.22
C ARG A 106 1.39 -5.02 -19.22
#